data_AF-A0A923VVU8-F1
#
_entry.id   AF-A0A923VVU8-F1
#
_cell.length_a   1.000
_cell.length_b   1.000
_cell.length_c   1.000
_cell.angle_alpha   90.00
_cell.angle_beta   90.00
_cell.angle_gamma   90.00
#
_symmetry.space_group_name_H-M   'P 1'
#
loop_
_entity.id
_entity.type
_entity.pdbx_description
1 polymer ?
#
loop_
_entity_poly.entity_id
_entity_poly.type
_entity_poly.pdbx_seq_one_letter_code
_entity_poly.pdbx_strand_id
1 'polypeptide(L)' 'HAGAIVGGADDTAEAKKRIMRECGIHVVDSPAEIGKKVKEVMG' A
#
# COMPACT_ATOMS: atom_id res chain seq x y z
N HIS A 1 5.68 -3.54 16.34
CA HIS A 1 6.99 -3.96 15.77
C HIS A 1 7.96 -2.83 16.03
N ALA A 2 9.18 -3.07 16.53
CA ALA A 2 10.12 -2.00 16.90
C ALA A 2 10.46 -1.06 15.73
N GLY A 3 10.36 -1.53 14.48
CA GLY A 3 10.59 -0.73 13.26
C GLY A 3 9.38 0.01 12.69
N ALA A 4 8.22 0.03 13.38
CA ALA A 4 7.03 0.75 12.90
C ALA A 4 7.09 2.23 13.32
N ILE A 5 8.05 2.97 12.77
CA ILE A 5 8.27 4.39 13.04
C ILE A 5 8.35 5.18 11.73
N VAL A 6 7.79 6.39 11.72
CA VAL A 6 7.95 7.34 10.61
C VAL A 6 9.18 8.19 10.91
N GLY A 7 10.32 7.87 10.31
CA GLY A 7 11.59 8.58 10.51
C GLY A 7 11.78 9.78 9.59
N GLY A 8 10.97 9.89 8.54
CA GLY A 8 11.00 10.97 7.55
C GLY A 8 9.80 10.93 6.62
N ALA A 9 9.73 11.88 5.68
CA ALA A 9 8.58 12.02 4.76
C ALA A 9 8.32 10.75 3.92
N ASP A 10 9.37 10.06 3.51
CA ASP A 10 9.30 8.82 2.71
C ASP A 10 8.90 7.57 3.51
N ASP A 11 8.87 7.69 4.84
CA ASP A 11 8.42 6.61 5.74
C ASP A 11 6.92 6.61 6.02
N THR A 12 6.23 7.65 5.58
CA THR A 12 4.77 7.71 5.68
C THR A 12 4.10 6.62 4.83
N ALA A 13 2.94 6.14 5.28
CA ALA A 13 2.14 5.21 4.49
C ALA A 13 1.73 5.82 3.14
N GLU A 14 1.48 7.14 3.09
CA GLU A 14 1.11 7.84 1.85
C GLU A 14 2.23 7.86 0.82
N ALA A 15 3.46 8.21 1.24
CA ALA A 15 4.62 8.20 0.34
C ALA A 15 4.86 6.79 -0.23
N LYS A 16 4.82 5.76 0.62
CA LYS A 16 4.99 4.36 0.19
C LYS A 16 3.88 3.91 -0.75
N LYS A 17 2.61 4.22 -0.45
CA LYS A 17 1.47 3.92 -1.34
C LYS A 17 1.58 4.62 -2.69
N ARG A 18 2.03 5.88 -2.74
CA ARG A 18 2.26 6.63 -3.98
C ARG A 18 3.29 5.93 -4.86
N ILE A 19 4.48 5.62 -4.31
CA ILE A 19 5.56 4.95 -5.05
C ILE A 19 5.09 3.59 -5.58
N MET A 20 4.38 2.80 -4.77
CA MET A 20 3.83 1.52 -5.21
C MET A 20 2.89 1.67 -6.42
N ARG A 21 2.00 2.69 -6.41
CA ARG A 21 1.14 2.99 -7.56
C ARG A 21 1.94 3.42 -8.79
N GLU A 22 2.97 4.25 -8.61
CA GLU A 22 3.88 4.67 -9.70
C GLU A 22 4.61 3.47 -10.33
N CYS A 23 4.93 2.43 -9.54
CA CYS A 23 5.49 1.17 -10.03
C CYS A 23 4.46 0.21 -10.66
N GLY A 24 3.19 0.61 -10.77
CA GLY A 24 2.12 -0.24 -11.31
C GLY A 24 1.58 -1.29 -10.34
N ILE A 25 1.90 -1.21 -9.04
CA ILE A 25 1.38 -2.13 -8.03
C ILE A 25 -0.06 -1.74 -7.69
N HIS A 26 -0.94 -2.73 -7.59
CA HIS A 26 -2.30 -2.55 -7.11
C HIS A 26 -2.30 -2.22 -5.61
N VAL A 27 -2.64 -0.98 -5.25
CA VAL A 27 -2.72 -0.50 -3.87
C VAL A 27 -4.17 -0.22 -3.48
N VAL A 28 -4.57 -0.67 -2.28
CA VAL A 28 -5.88 -0.37 -1.67
C VAL A 28 -5.71 0.48 -0.42
N ASP A 29 -6.70 1.29 -0.09
CA ASP A 29 -6.63 2.20 1.07
C ASP A 29 -7.24 1.60 2.34
N SER A 30 -8.11 0.59 2.20
CA SER A 30 -8.65 -0.17 3.33
C SER A 30 -8.20 -1.64 3.30
N PRO A 31 -7.78 -2.20 4.45
CA PRO A 31 -7.53 -3.65 4.56
C PRO A 31 -8.73 -4.52 4.15
N ALA A 32 -9.96 -4.00 4.29
CA ALA A 32 -11.18 -4.71 3.92
C ALA A 32 -11.31 -4.92 2.40
N GLU A 33 -10.57 -4.17 1.59
CA GLU A 33 -10.63 -4.23 0.13
C GLU A 33 -9.61 -5.21 -0.47
N ILE A 34 -8.67 -5.73 0.33
CA ILE A 34 -7.60 -6.62 -0.14
C ILE A 34 -8.18 -7.81 -0.91
N GLY A 35 -9.15 -8.52 -0.31
CA GLY A 35 -9.76 -9.69 -0.95
C GLY A 35 -10.49 -9.35 -2.25
N LYS A 36 -11.16 -8.18 -2.31
CA LYS A 36 -11.83 -7.72 -3.54
C LYS A 36 -10.83 -7.43 -4.65
N LYS A 37 -9.73 -6.73 -4.33
CA LYS A 37 -8.69 -6.38 -5.31
C LYS A 37 -7.96 -7.62 -5.82
N VAL A 38 -7.65 -8.58 -4.94
CA VAL A 38 -7.07 -9.87 -5.36
C VAL A 38 -7.98 -10.58 -6.35
N LYS A 39 -9.29 -10.67 -6.04
CA LYS A 39 -10.27 -11.27 -6.96
C LYS A 39 -10.34 -10.55 -8.30
N GLU A 40 -10.26 -9.21 -8.32
CA GLU A 40 -10.27 -8.41 -9.55
C GLU A 40 -9.03 -8.64 -10.44
N VAL A 41 -7.86 -8.87 -9.83
CA VAL A 41 -6.61 -9.08 -10.57
C VAL A 41 -6.41 -10.53 -11.02
N MET A 42 -6.91 -11.49 -10.24
CA MET A 42 -6.67 -12.93 -10.48
C MET A 42 -7.88 -13.68 -11.07
N GLY A 43 -9.07 -13.07 -11.07
CA GLY A 43 -10.31 -13.66 -11.61
C GLY A 43 -10.62 -13.15 -13.00
#